data_AF-A0A0M8X5G5-F1
#
_entry.id   AF-A0A0M8X5G5-F1
#
_cell.length_a   1.000
_cell.length_b   1.000
_cell.length_c   1.000
_cell.angle_alpha   90.00
_cell.angle_beta   90.00
_cell.angle_gamma   90.00
#
_symmetry.space_group_name_H-M   'P 1'
#
loop_
_entity.id
_entity.type
_entity.pdbx_description
1 polymer ?
#
loop_
_entity_poly.entity_id
_entity_poly.type
_entity_poly.pdbx_seq_one_letter_code
_entity_poly.pdbx_strand_id
1 'polypeptide(L)'
;MSASGGEIGPAGGFRHAGLTPAEAGFYEEHDAYDRCYTASYLVNWLITALYGGDLETREELIRAWARGRRTAGAPPGAAEILTRNAPVAAVMTDFYRTLQEESRTTPYPRERLHLLRP
;
A
#
# COMPACT_ATOMS: atom_id res chain seq x y z
N MET A 1 -52.64 -16.94 11.28
CA MET A 1 -51.92 -18.22 11.40
C MET A 1 -52.23 -19.07 10.18
N SER A 2 -51.29 -19.22 9.26
CA SER A 2 -51.19 -20.33 8.31
C SER A 2 -49.78 -20.29 7.75
N ALA A 3 -48.97 -21.24 8.20
CA ALA A 3 -47.65 -21.51 7.68
C ALA A 3 -47.82 -22.44 6.47
N SER A 4 -47.35 -22.02 5.30
CA SER A 4 -47.09 -22.95 4.19
C SER A 4 -45.59 -22.95 3.95
N GLY A 5 -44.97 -24.07 4.29
CA GLY A 5 -43.56 -24.34 4.06
C GLY A 5 -43.21 -24.31 2.57
N GLY A 6 -42.07 -23.71 2.28
CA GLY A 6 -41.40 -23.79 0.99
C GLY A 6 -39.99 -24.33 1.21
N GLU A 7 -39.88 -25.65 1.03
CA GLU A 7 -38.74 -26.42 0.51
C GLU A 7 -37.31 -25.87 0.67
N ILE A 8 -36.53 -26.55 1.52
CA ILE A 8 -35.09 -26.35 1.66
C ILE A 8 -34.40 -27.24 0.61
N GLY A 9 -34.03 -26.65 -0.53
CA GLY A 9 -33.19 -27.29 -1.56
C GLY A 9 -31.78 -27.58 -1.04
N PRO A 10 -31.05 -28.55 -1.63
CA PRO A 10 -29.97 -29.25 -0.96
C PRO A 10 -28.77 -28.35 -0.70
N ALA A 11 -28.21 -28.49 0.51
CA ALA A 11 -26.88 -28.05 0.86
C ALA A 11 -25.85 -28.81 0.00
N GLY A 12 -25.18 -28.11 -0.92
CA GLY A 12 -24.15 -28.71 -1.75
C GLY A 12 -23.42 -27.69 -2.61
N GLY A 13 -22.24 -27.27 -2.13
CA GLY A 13 -21.25 -26.53 -2.92
C GLY A 13 -20.61 -25.39 -2.15
N PHE A 14 -19.47 -25.67 -1.51
CA PHE A 14 -18.55 -24.61 -1.08
C PHE A 14 -18.15 -23.79 -2.31
N ARG A 15 -18.71 -22.58 -2.46
CA ARG A 15 -18.23 -21.57 -3.40
C ARG A 15 -17.07 -20.84 -2.73
N HIS A 16 -15.83 -21.06 -3.16
CA HIS A 16 -14.80 -20.05 -2.95
C HIS A 16 -14.70 -19.18 -4.21
N ALA A 17 -14.76 -17.86 -3.99
CA ALA A 17 -14.53 -16.73 -4.90
C ALA A 17 -15.58 -16.44 -5.99
N GLY A 18 -16.53 -15.57 -5.67
CA GLY A 18 -17.30 -14.83 -6.67
C GLY A 18 -17.19 -13.34 -6.39
N LEU A 19 -16.14 -12.69 -6.90
CA LEU A 19 -16.06 -11.23 -6.88
C LEU A 19 -17.11 -10.68 -7.85
N THR A 20 -17.83 -9.65 -7.43
CA THR A 20 -18.62 -8.83 -8.36
C THR A 20 -17.69 -8.13 -9.36
N PRO A 21 -18.18 -7.66 -10.51
CA PRO A 21 -17.34 -6.94 -11.48
C PRO A 21 -16.62 -5.72 -10.88
N ALA A 22 -17.27 -5.02 -9.94
CA ALA A 22 -16.66 -3.89 -9.24
C ALA A 22 -15.52 -4.32 -8.30
N GLU A 23 -15.70 -5.43 -7.56
CA GLU A 23 -14.65 -5.97 -6.68
C GLU A 23 -13.48 -6.55 -7.48
N ALA A 24 -13.75 -7.20 -8.61
CA ALA A 24 -12.70 -7.67 -9.52
C ALA A 24 -11.89 -6.50 -10.08
N GLY A 25 -12.55 -5.44 -10.55
CA GLY A 25 -11.88 -4.23 -11.01
C GLY A 25 -11.06 -3.55 -9.92
N PHE A 26 -11.58 -3.48 -8.69
CA PHE A 26 -10.82 -2.97 -7.54
C PHE A 26 -9.57 -3.82 -7.26
N TYR A 27 -9.71 -5.14 -7.24
CA TYR A 27 -8.59 -6.06 -7.01
C TYR A 27 -7.52 -5.93 -8.08
N GLU A 28 -7.91 -5.92 -9.36
CA GLU A 28 -6.97 -5.74 -10.47
C GLU A 28 -6.23 -4.42 -10.35
N GLU A 29 -6.93 -3.35 -9.98
CA GLU A 29 -6.33 -2.03 -9.80
C GLU A 29 -5.35 -1.98 -8.61
N HIS A 30 -5.60 -2.74 -7.55
CA HIS A 30 -4.86 -2.73 -6.29
C HIS A 30 -4.03 -4.00 -6.05
N ASP A 31 -3.67 -4.72 -7.11
CA ASP A 31 -3.00 -6.03 -7.04
C ASP A 31 -1.66 -6.01 -6.28
N ALA A 32 -0.97 -4.88 -6.26
CA ALA A 32 0.28 -4.68 -5.54
C ALA A 32 0.11 -3.97 -4.18
N TYR A 33 -1.12 -3.63 -3.76
CA TYR A 33 -1.37 -2.73 -2.63
C TYR A 33 -0.71 -3.20 -1.34
N ASP A 34 -0.95 -4.46 -0.93
CA ASP A 34 -0.42 -4.97 0.34
C ASP A 34 1.12 -4.93 0.39
N ARG A 35 1.77 -5.25 -0.73
CA ARG A 35 3.22 -5.24 -0.84
C ARG A 35 3.78 -3.82 -0.79
N CYS A 36 3.18 -2.90 -1.54
CA CYS A 36 3.55 -1.49 -1.54
C CYS A 36 3.31 -0.82 -0.19
N TYR A 37 2.19 -1.13 0.45
CA TYR A 37 1.86 -0.67 1.80
C TYR A 37 2.91 -1.17 2.81
N THR A 38 3.23 -2.46 2.79
CA THR A 38 4.21 -3.06 3.71
C THR A 38 5.60 -2.43 3.52
N ALA A 39 6.04 -2.24 2.28
CA ALA A 39 7.31 -1.59 1.96
C ALA A 39 7.33 -0.12 2.45
N SER A 40 6.25 0.62 2.20
CA SER A 40 6.11 2.01 2.66
C SER A 40 6.12 2.11 4.18
N TYR A 41 5.38 1.24 4.86
CA TYR A 41 5.33 1.17 6.32
C TYR A 41 6.72 0.90 6.90
N LEU A 42 7.46 -0.08 6.36
CA LEU A 42 8.80 -0.42 6.83
C LEU A 42 9.78 0.75 6.65
N VAL A 43 9.73 1.43 5.51
CA VAL A 43 10.58 2.62 5.25
C VAL A 43 10.26 3.75 6.23
N ASN A 44 8.98 4.05 6.45
CA ASN A 44 8.57 5.07 7.42
C ASN A 44 9.07 4.72 8.82
N TRP A 45 8.89 3.47 9.26
CA TRP A 45 9.36 3.00 10.55
C TRP A 45 10.88 3.11 10.71
N LEU A 46 11.66 2.66 9.70
CA LEU A 46 13.12 2.74 9.73
C LEU A 46 13.61 4.19 9.79
N ILE A 47 13.02 5.09 8.99
CA ILE A 47 13.42 6.50 9.00
C ILE A 47 13.13 7.12 10.37
N THR A 48 11.96 6.87 10.95
CA THR A 48 11.63 7.36 12.29
C THR A 48 12.57 6.79 13.35
N ALA A 49 12.89 5.49 13.29
CA ALA A 49 13.78 4.85 14.26
C ALA A 49 15.23 5.35 14.16
N LEU A 50 15.72 5.66 12.95
CA LEU A 50 17.11 6.06 12.70
C LEU A 50 17.35 7.56 12.85
N TYR A 51 16.38 8.39 12.46
CA TYR A 51 16.57 9.83 12.31
C TYR A 51 15.62 10.67 13.17
N GLY A 52 14.57 10.06 13.75
CA GLY A 52 13.53 10.80 14.45
C GLY A 52 12.81 11.79 13.52
N GLY A 53 12.46 12.95 14.06
CA GLY A 53 11.82 14.03 13.32
C GLY A 53 10.29 13.94 13.24
N ASP A 54 9.70 15.02 12.77
CA ASP A 54 8.28 15.14 12.51
C ASP A 54 7.90 14.53 11.13
N LEU A 55 6.62 14.68 10.75
CA LEU A 55 6.10 14.19 9.48
C LEU A 55 6.88 14.77 8.29
N GLU A 56 7.09 16.08 8.26
CA GLU A 56 7.76 16.77 7.15
C GLU A 56 9.19 16.28 6.97
N THR A 57 9.95 16.22 8.07
CA THR A 57 11.33 15.69 8.08
C THR A 57 11.38 14.26 7.56
N ARG A 58 10.43 13.41 7.98
CA ARG A 58 10.36 12.01 7.54
C ARG A 58 10.12 11.92 6.03
N GLU A 59 9.20 12.70 5.49
CA GLU A 59 8.91 12.69 4.05
C GLU A 59 10.10 13.18 3.22
N GLU A 60 10.81 14.21 3.67
CA GLU A 60 12.02 14.68 3.00
C GLU A 60 13.10 13.60 2.95
N LEU A 61 13.30 12.87 4.04
CA LEU A 61 14.21 11.75 4.10
C LEU A 61 13.78 10.62 3.15
N ILE A 62 12.49 10.26 3.11
CA ILE A 62 11.97 9.28 2.14
C ILE A 62 12.30 9.72 0.70
N ARG A 63 12.01 10.98 0.37
CA ARG A 63 12.29 11.56 -0.96
C ARG A 63 13.79 11.63 -1.27
N ALA A 64 14.66 11.80 -0.27
CA ALA A 64 16.10 11.77 -0.44
C ALA A 64 16.59 10.36 -0.80
N TRP A 65 16.20 9.35 -0.01
CA TRP A 65 16.54 7.95 -0.26
C TRP A 65 15.99 7.46 -1.60
N ALA A 66 14.77 7.83 -1.96
CA ALA A 66 14.16 7.50 -3.25
C ALA A 66 14.95 8.07 -4.45
N ARG A 67 15.65 9.19 -4.26
CA ARG A 67 16.52 9.82 -5.28
C ARG A 67 17.97 9.34 -5.20
N GLY A 68 18.26 8.29 -4.42
CA GLY A 68 19.60 7.74 -4.23
C GLY A 68 20.51 8.58 -3.33
N ARG A 69 19.98 9.60 -2.64
CA ARG A 69 20.76 10.41 -1.69
C ARG A 69 20.71 9.75 -0.31
N ARG A 70 21.75 8.97 0.00
CA ARG A 70 21.87 8.29 1.29
C ARG A 70 22.21 9.27 2.41
N THR A 71 21.44 9.24 3.48
CA THR A 71 21.75 9.96 4.72
C THR A 71 22.71 9.13 5.57
N ALA A 72 23.72 9.76 6.16
CA ALA A 72 24.68 9.09 7.04
C ALA A 72 24.00 8.50 8.29
N GLY A 73 24.62 7.48 8.91
CA GLY A 73 24.15 6.90 10.17
C GLY A 73 23.24 5.68 10.07
N ALA A 74 22.76 5.31 8.88
CA ALA A 74 22.04 4.04 8.68
C ALA A 74 23.01 2.84 8.71
N PRO A 75 22.75 1.79 9.51
CA PRO A 75 23.46 0.52 9.41
C PRO A 75 23.36 -0.08 7.99
N PRO A 76 24.36 -0.82 7.48
CA PRO A 76 24.38 -1.30 6.10
C PRO A 76 23.11 -2.01 5.64
N GLY A 77 22.59 -2.96 6.44
CA GLY A 77 21.36 -3.68 6.10
C GLY A 77 20.11 -2.79 6.05
N ALA A 78 20.01 -1.80 6.94
CA ALA A 78 18.93 -0.81 6.90
C ALA A 78 19.05 0.10 5.67
N ALA A 79 20.27 0.53 5.33
CA ALA A 79 20.54 1.34 4.15
C ALA A 79 20.21 0.60 2.84
N GLU A 80 20.43 -0.71 2.77
CA GLU A 80 20.02 -1.56 1.64
C GLU A 80 18.49 -1.63 1.51
N ILE A 81 17.79 -1.88 2.62
CA ILE A 81 16.32 -1.89 2.65
C ILE A 81 15.75 -0.54 2.22
N LEU A 82 16.28 0.56 2.76
CA LEU A 82 15.86 1.92 2.40
C LEU A 82 16.14 2.23 0.93
N THR A 83 17.32 1.88 0.41
CA THR A 83 17.67 2.07 -1.00
C THR A 83 16.67 1.36 -1.91
N ARG A 84 16.28 0.13 -1.57
CA ARG A 84 15.37 -0.68 -2.38
C ARG A 84 13.93 -0.16 -2.34
N ASN A 85 13.43 0.22 -1.15
CA ASN A 85 12.00 0.42 -0.93
C ASN A 85 11.58 1.89 -0.84
N ALA A 86 12.50 2.84 -0.65
CA ALA A 86 12.17 4.25 -0.57
C ALA A 86 11.44 4.81 -1.80
N PRO A 87 11.72 4.38 -3.05
CA PRO A 87 10.93 4.80 -4.21
C PRO A 87 9.43 4.43 -4.08
N VAL A 88 9.13 3.23 -3.61
CA VAL A 88 7.74 2.78 -3.37
C VAL A 88 7.11 3.59 -2.25
N ALA A 89 7.85 3.79 -1.15
CA ALA A 89 7.39 4.60 -0.03
C ALA A 89 7.06 6.04 -0.45
N ALA A 90 7.89 6.66 -1.29
CA ALA A 90 7.65 8.02 -1.79
C ALA A 90 6.32 8.11 -2.56
N VAL A 91 6.07 7.18 -3.49
CA VAL A 91 4.82 7.14 -4.27
C VAL A 91 3.60 6.92 -3.36
N MET A 92 3.70 6.00 -2.40
CA MET A 92 2.62 5.70 -1.46
C MET A 92 2.34 6.87 -0.50
N THR A 93 3.38 7.54 0.00
CA THR A 93 3.26 8.73 0.83
C THR A 93 2.55 9.87 0.08
N ASP A 94 2.97 10.15 -1.16
CA ASP A 94 2.31 11.18 -1.99
C ASP A 94 0.84 10.83 -2.25
N PHE A 95 0.55 9.56 -2.56
CA PHE A 95 -0.82 9.08 -2.73
C PHE A 95 -1.67 9.27 -1.48
N TYR A 96 -1.18 8.86 -0.31
CA TYR A 96 -1.92 8.99 0.94
C TYR A 96 -2.17 10.44 1.33
N ARG A 97 -1.19 11.34 1.12
CA ARG A 97 -1.36 12.77 1.36
C ARG A 97 -2.48 13.33 0.51
N THR A 98 -2.43 13.12 -0.81
CA THR A 98 -3.47 13.61 -1.73
C THR A 98 -4.84 12.95 -1.44
N LEU A 99 -4.87 11.66 -1.12
CA LEU A 99 -6.10 10.94 -0.77
C LEU A 99 -6.78 11.51 0.49
N GLN A 100 -5.98 11.86 1.51
CA GLN A 100 -6.47 12.31 2.81
C GLN A 100 -6.80 13.80 2.85
N GLU A 101 -5.97 14.63 2.23
CA GLU A 101 -6.02 16.08 2.36
C GLU A 101 -6.73 16.76 1.19
N GLU A 102 -6.66 16.18 -0.01
CA GLU A 102 -7.13 16.84 -1.24
C GLU A 102 -8.40 16.18 -1.80
N SER A 103 -8.41 14.86 -1.99
CA SER A 103 -9.56 14.15 -2.58
C SER A 103 -9.66 12.68 -2.18
N ARG A 104 -10.83 12.29 -1.66
CA ARG A 104 -11.18 10.90 -1.37
C ARG A 104 -11.37 10.03 -2.62
N THR A 105 -11.39 10.62 -3.80
CA THR A 105 -11.48 9.91 -5.09
C THR A 105 -10.16 9.86 -5.84
N THR A 106 -9.05 10.20 -5.17
CA THR A 106 -7.70 10.08 -5.72
C THR A 106 -7.45 8.64 -6.18
N PRO A 107 -7.14 8.40 -7.47
CA PRO A 107 -6.87 7.06 -7.98
C PRO A 107 -5.62 6.46 -7.35
N TYR A 108 -5.62 5.14 -7.15
CA TYR A 108 -4.43 4.41 -6.72
C TYR A 108 -3.33 4.51 -7.78
N PRO A 109 -2.07 4.79 -7.42
CA PRO A 109 -1.00 5.06 -8.39
C PRO A 109 -0.40 3.77 -8.98
N ARG A 110 -1.27 2.89 -9.51
CA ARG A 110 -0.93 1.55 -9.99
C ARG A 110 0.24 1.57 -10.96
N GLU A 111 0.14 2.33 -12.05
CA GLU A 111 1.17 2.37 -13.10
C GLU A 111 2.56 2.73 -12.54
N ARG A 112 2.62 3.76 -11.68
CA ARG A 112 3.88 4.20 -11.06
C ARG A 112 4.46 3.12 -10.16
N LEU A 113 3.61 2.44 -9.39
CA LEU A 113 4.06 1.37 -8.51
C LEU A 113 4.57 0.18 -9.30
N HIS A 114 3.87 -0.24 -10.36
CA HIS A 114 4.32 -1.34 -11.23
C HIS A 114 5.67 -1.09 -11.90
N LEU A 115 5.98 0.16 -12.28
CA LEU A 115 7.30 0.53 -12.82
C LEU A 115 8.44 0.32 -11.82
N LEU A 116 8.15 0.39 -10.52
CA LEU A 116 9.12 0.17 -9.45
C LEU A 116 9.35 -1.32 -9.16
N ARG A 117 8.60 -2.22 -9.81
CA ARG A 117 8.61 -3.67 -9.55
C ARG A 117 8.58 -3.94 -8.05
N PRO A 118 7.51 -3.48 -7.38
CA PRO A 118 7.41 -3.49 -5.95
C PRO A 118 7.42 -4.92 -5.44
#